data_AF-A0A9D5L1V8-F1
#
_entry.id   AF-A0A9D5L1V8-F1
#
_cell.length_a   1.000
_cell.length_b   1.000
_cell.length_c   1.000
_cell.angle_alpha   90.00
_cell.angle_beta   90.00
_cell.angle_gamma   90.00
#
_symmetry.space_group_name_H-M   'P 1'
#
loop_
_entity.id
_entity.type
_entity.pdbx_description
1 polymer ?
#
loop_
_entity_poly.entity_id
_entity_poly.type
_entity_poly.pdbx_seq_one_letter_code
_entity_poly.pdbx_strand_id
1 'polypeptide(L)'
;MKKIILLVSLIFGFTVASAETITATYYGTEIDLSQKNNPCKGPTDGGAEVIVVTNVSSVKNAPNRTVVQRTYKLPSGEILKTDREIIDSPKPAVLHNLFPHQYPKVNY
;
A
#
# COMPACT_ATOMS: atom_id res chain seq x y z
N MET A 1 -47.51 23.04 -25.02
CA MET A 1 -47.30 21.80 -24.25
C MET A 1 -46.16 21.01 -24.88
N LYS A 2 -44.98 20.97 -24.25
CA LYS A 2 -43.82 20.23 -24.76
C LYS A 2 -43.16 19.54 -23.56
N LYS A 3 -43.18 18.20 -23.57
CA LYS A 3 -42.73 17.34 -22.47
C LYS A 3 -41.20 17.42 -22.37
N ILE A 4 -40.68 17.86 -21.22
CA ILE A 4 -39.26 17.78 -20.89
C ILE A 4 -39.03 16.39 -20.31
N ILE A 5 -38.26 15.57 -21.02
CA ILE A 5 -37.78 14.27 -20.55
C ILE A 5 -36.63 14.56 -19.59
N LEU A 6 -36.86 14.33 -18.29
CA LEU A 6 -35.84 14.45 -17.26
C LEU A 6 -34.90 13.25 -17.38
N LEU A 7 -33.69 13.49 -17.91
CA LEU A 7 -32.62 12.50 -17.92
C LEU A 7 -32.02 12.45 -16.50
N VAL A 8 -32.50 11.51 -15.68
CA VAL A 8 -31.86 11.18 -14.40
C VAL A 8 -30.58 10.41 -14.73
N SER A 9 -29.48 11.14 -14.88
CA SER A 9 -28.14 10.55 -14.90
C SER A 9 -27.84 10.01 -13.50
N LEU A 10 -28.23 8.76 -13.28
CA LEU A 10 -27.82 7.95 -12.15
C LEU A 10 -26.33 7.63 -12.34
N ILE A 11 -25.45 8.55 -11.94
CA ILE A 11 -24.02 8.30 -11.85
C ILE A 11 -23.84 7.36 -10.65
N PHE A 12 -23.91 6.06 -10.90
CA PHE A 12 -23.33 5.07 -10.00
C PHE A 12 -21.85 5.40 -9.87
N GLY A 13 -21.51 6.13 -8.81
CA GLY A 13 -20.14 6.31 -8.38
C GLY A 13 -19.56 4.96 -8.00
N PHE A 14 -19.03 4.23 -8.99
CA PHE A 14 -18.01 3.22 -8.74
C PHE A 14 -16.79 3.96 -8.21
N THR A 15 -16.78 4.23 -6.91
CA THR A 15 -15.55 4.57 -6.21
C THR A 15 -14.72 3.30 -6.21
N VAL A 16 -13.93 3.13 -7.28
CA VAL A 16 -12.84 2.15 -7.29
C VAL A 16 -12.03 2.48 -6.05
N ALA A 17 -12.02 1.57 -5.08
CA ALA A 17 -11.14 1.69 -3.93
C ALA A 17 -9.70 1.66 -4.48
N SER A 18 -9.14 2.84 -4.74
CA SER A 18 -7.81 2.96 -5.34
C SER A 18 -6.81 2.35 -4.37
N ALA A 19 -6.21 1.23 -4.76
CA ALA A 19 -5.07 0.66 -4.07
C ALA A 19 -3.82 1.43 -4.52
N GLU A 20 -3.00 1.89 -3.57
CA GLU A 20 -1.67 2.42 -3.87
C GLU A 20 -0.66 1.27 -3.80
N THR A 21 0.15 1.12 -4.84
CA THR A 21 1.24 0.14 -4.87
C THR A 21 2.58 0.86 -4.80
N ILE A 22 3.35 0.57 -3.75
CA ILE A 22 4.69 1.13 -3.52
C ILE A 22 5.70 -0.02 -3.60
N THR A 23 6.76 0.16 -4.39
CA THR A 23 7.87 -0.81 -4.44
C THR A 23 9.12 -0.17 -3.87
N ALA A 24 9.79 -0.84 -2.94
CA ALA A 24 11.06 -0.44 -2.37
C ALA A 24 12.06 -1.59 -2.49
N THR A 25 13.31 -1.28 -2.80
CA THR A 25 14.41 -2.25 -2.79
C THR A 25 15.32 -1.96 -1.61
N TYR A 26 15.61 -2.99 -0.83
CA TYR A 26 16.45 -2.92 0.36
C TYR A 26 17.70 -3.76 0.17
N TYR A 27 18.80 -3.28 0.72
CA TYR A 27 20.10 -3.92 0.65
C TYR A 27 20.68 -4.08 2.05
N GLY A 28 21.45 -5.14 2.27
CA GLY A 28 22.16 -5.41 3.53
C GLY A 28 23.08 -6.61 3.42
N THR A 29 23.61 -7.09 4.55
CA THR A 29 24.37 -8.35 4.64
C THR A 29 23.46 -9.56 4.74
N GLU A 30 22.31 -9.40 5.42
CA GLU A 30 21.41 -10.51 5.75
C GLU A 30 19.94 -10.09 5.62
N ILE A 31 19.08 -11.10 5.44
CA ILE A 31 17.62 -10.93 5.39
C ILE A 31 17.01 -11.37 6.73
N ASP A 32 16.31 -10.46 7.41
CA ASP A 32 15.44 -10.74 8.55
C ASP A 32 13.97 -10.48 8.21
N LEU A 33 13.26 -11.54 7.86
CA LEU A 33 11.84 -11.51 7.51
C LEU A 33 10.91 -11.26 8.71
N SER A 34 11.41 -11.16 9.94
CA SER A 34 10.61 -10.69 11.08
C SER A 34 10.34 -9.19 10.98
N GLN A 35 11.21 -8.43 10.30
CA GLN A 35 11.03 -7.01 10.05
C GLN A 35 10.01 -6.77 8.93
N LYS A 36 9.13 -5.79 9.12
CA LYS A 36 8.05 -5.49 8.16
C LYS A 36 8.49 -4.55 7.04
N ASN A 37 9.14 -3.43 7.34
CA ASN A 37 9.37 -2.41 6.32
C ASN A 37 10.67 -2.67 5.53
N ASN A 38 11.81 -2.54 6.21
CA ASN A 38 13.11 -2.95 5.71
C ASN A 38 13.42 -4.35 6.25
N PRO A 39 13.45 -5.41 5.41
CA PRO A 39 13.81 -6.76 5.83
C PRO A 39 15.33 -7.02 5.77
N CYS A 40 16.16 -6.06 5.34
CA CYS A 40 17.61 -6.23 5.24
C CYS A 40 18.31 -5.58 6.44
N LYS A 41 19.26 -6.29 7.03
CA LYS A 41 20.12 -5.80 8.13
C LYS A 41 21.58 -5.76 7.73
N GLY A 42 22.36 -5.02 8.53
CA GLY A 42 23.79 -4.86 8.35
C GLY A 42 24.17 -3.89 7.23
N PRO A 43 25.47 -3.77 6.93
CA PRO A 43 25.95 -2.87 5.88
C PRO A 43 25.49 -3.28 4.48
N THR A 44 25.37 -2.30 3.59
CA THR A 44 25.12 -2.54 2.15
C THR A 44 26.41 -2.99 1.48
N ASP A 45 26.74 -4.28 1.59
CA ASP A 45 27.97 -4.88 1.04
C ASP A 45 27.70 -5.81 -0.16
N GLY A 46 26.46 -5.86 -0.64
CA GLY A 46 26.04 -6.70 -1.75
C GLY A 46 25.62 -8.12 -1.34
N GLY A 47 25.53 -8.43 -0.05
CA GLY A 47 25.12 -9.75 0.44
C GLY A 47 23.65 -10.09 0.17
N ALA A 48 22.73 -9.19 0.56
CA ALA A 48 21.29 -9.39 0.47
C ALA A 48 20.61 -8.24 -0.29
N GLU A 49 19.72 -8.59 -1.21
CA GLU A 49 18.82 -7.67 -1.91
C GLU A 49 17.39 -8.20 -1.82
N VAL A 50 16.47 -7.37 -1.33
CA VAL A 50 15.04 -7.72 -1.22
C VAL A 50 14.19 -6.59 -1.75
N ILE A 51 13.27 -6.93 -2.64
CA ILE A 51 12.25 -6.03 -3.18
C ILE A 51 10.97 -6.24 -2.36
N VAL A 52 10.45 -5.17 -1.77
CA VAL A 52 9.19 -5.16 -1.01
C VAL A 52 8.14 -4.40 -1.81
N VAL A 53 7.08 -5.11 -2.19
CA VAL A 53 5.90 -4.52 -2.85
C VAL A 53 4.80 -4.36 -1.82
N THR A 54 4.45 -3.12 -1.50
CA THR A 54 3.41 -2.76 -0.54
C THR A 54 2.16 -2.26 -1.27
N ASN A 55 1.04 -2.92 -1.05
CA ASN A 55 -0.28 -2.50 -1.51
C ASN A 55 -1.09 -1.94 -0.34
N VAL A 56 -1.60 -0.72 -0.48
CA VAL A 56 -2.38 -0.02 0.55
C VAL A 56 -3.76 0.32 -0.01
N SER A 57 -4.82 -0.24 0.57
CA SER A 57 -6.19 -0.06 0.09
C SER A 57 -7.17 0.19 1.23
N SER A 58 -8.22 0.97 0.97
CA SER A 58 -9.30 1.19 1.94
C SER A 58 -10.17 -0.05 2.07
N VAL A 59 -10.66 -0.34 3.27
CA VAL A 59 -11.68 -1.38 3.48
C VAL A 59 -13.02 -0.88 2.96
N LYS A 60 -13.71 -1.69 2.15
CA LYS A 60 -15.03 -1.35 1.60
C LYS A 60 -16.01 -1.04 2.74
N ASN A 61 -16.72 0.08 2.62
CA ASN A 61 -17.68 0.58 3.62
C ASN A 61 -17.07 0.86 5.02
N ALA A 62 -15.75 0.96 5.13
CA ALA A 62 -15.06 1.31 6.38
C ALA A 62 -13.89 2.27 6.07
N PRO A 63 -14.16 3.56 5.80
CA PRO A 63 -13.15 4.53 5.35
C PRO A 63 -12.07 4.82 6.39
N ASN A 64 -12.34 4.51 7.66
CA ASN A 64 -11.40 4.59 8.78
C ASN A 64 -10.54 3.34 8.95
N ARG A 65 -10.58 2.38 8.01
CA ARG A 65 -9.78 1.16 8.05
C ARG A 65 -9.07 0.93 6.73
N THR A 66 -7.82 0.49 6.81
CA THR A 66 -6.93 0.31 5.67
C THR A 66 -6.28 -1.05 5.70
N VAL A 67 -6.26 -1.76 4.57
CA VAL A 67 -5.49 -2.98 4.37
C VAL A 67 -4.11 -2.60 3.87
N VAL A 68 -3.08 -3.15 4.50
CA VAL A 68 -1.70 -3.09 4.02
C VAL A 68 -1.25 -4.52 3.74
N GLN A 69 -0.85 -4.79 2.50
CA GLN A 69 -0.31 -6.07 2.09
C GLN A 69 1.10 -5.88 1.55
N ARG A 70 2.07 -6.65 2.06
CA ARG A 70 3.47 -6.59 1.64
C ARG A 70 3.89 -7.92 1.06
N THR A 71 4.55 -7.90 -0.09
CA THR A 71 5.19 -9.08 -0.68
C THR A 71 6.69 -8.81 -0.76
N TYR A 72 7.46 -9.71 -0.16
CA TYR A 72 8.92 -9.66 -0.10
C TYR A 72 9.45 -10.65 -1.12
N LYS A 73 10.28 -10.18 -2.06
CA LYS A 73 10.82 -11.02 -3.12
C LYS A 73 12.29 -10.75 -3.38
N LEU A 74 13.01 -11.78 -3.80
CA LEU A 74 14.35 -11.64 -4.34
C LEU A 74 14.30 -11.00 -5.74
N PRO A 75 15.43 -10.47 -6.26
CA PRO A 75 15.53 -9.98 -7.64
C PRO A 75 15.16 -11.03 -8.70
N SER A 76 15.35 -12.32 -8.39
CA SER A 76 14.92 -13.44 -9.21
C SER A 76 13.39 -13.55 -9.37
N GLY A 77 12.63 -12.84 -8.53
CA GLY A 77 11.18 -12.92 -8.44
C GLY A 77 10.67 -13.95 -7.41
N GLU A 78 11.58 -14.73 -6.78
CA GLU A 78 11.22 -15.66 -5.71
C GLU A 78 10.58 -14.93 -4.54
N ILE A 79 9.40 -15.38 -4.09
CA ILE A 79 8.68 -14.80 -2.95
C ILE A 79 9.21 -15.41 -1.66
N LEU A 80 9.74 -14.55 -0.79
CA LEU A 80 10.26 -14.93 0.53
C LEU A 80 9.14 -14.95 1.59
N LYS A 81 8.23 -13.96 1.52
CA LYS A 81 7.15 -13.78 2.50
C LYS A 81 6.02 -12.95 1.89
N THR A 82 4.81 -13.15 2.41
CA THR A 82 3.71 -12.19 2.29
C THR A 82 3.21 -11.83 3.69
N ASP A 83 2.96 -10.54 3.93
CA ASP A 83 2.38 -10.01 5.17
C ASP A 83 1.09 -9.26 4.84
N ARG A 84 0.09 -9.35 5.73
CA ARG A 84 -1.17 -8.63 5.58
C ARG A 84 -1.66 -8.16 6.95
N GLU A 85 -1.95 -6.87 7.05
CA GLU A 85 -2.53 -6.27 8.24
C GLU A 85 -3.69 -5.33 7.89
N ILE A 86 -4.60 -5.17 8.85
CA ILE A 86 -5.66 -4.17 8.79
C ILE A 86 -5.37 -3.15 9.89
N ILE A 87 -5.23 -1.89 9.49
CA ILE A 87 -4.94 -0.77 10.38
C ILE A 87 -6.22 0.04 10.55
N ASP A 88 -6.60 0.32 11.80
CA ASP A 88 -7.76 1.16 12.14
C ASP A 88 -7.39 2.65 11.99
N SER A 89 -7.06 3.02 10.76
CA SER A 89 -6.83 4.40 10.33
C SER A 89 -7.16 4.56 8.84
N PRO A 90 -7.54 5.77 8.39
CA PRO A 90 -7.86 6.03 6.99
C PRO A 90 -6.63 5.91 6.08
N LYS A 91 -6.85 5.54 4.82
CA LYS A 91 -5.78 5.27 3.83
C LYS A 91 -4.72 6.37 3.76
N PRO A 92 -5.06 7.67 3.66
CA PRO A 92 -4.05 8.72 3.58
C PRO A 92 -3.15 8.82 4.81
N ALA A 93 -3.70 8.59 6.01
CA ALA A 93 -2.91 8.57 7.24
C ALA A 93 -1.93 7.39 7.28
N VAL A 94 -2.39 6.20 6.85
CA VAL A 94 -1.53 5.01 6.75
C VAL A 94 -0.42 5.21 5.72
N LEU A 95 -0.74 5.79 4.56
CA LEU A 95 0.26 6.12 3.53
C LEU A 95 1.31 7.10 4.05
N HIS A 96 0.90 8.17 4.73
CA HIS A 96 1.82 9.11 5.34
C HIS A 96 2.72 8.45 6.39
N ASN A 97 2.17 7.60 7.26
CA ASN A 97 2.95 6.95 8.31
C ASN A 97 3.98 5.96 7.75
N LEU A 98 3.64 5.22 6.68
CA LEU A 98 4.54 4.25 6.07
C LEU A 98 5.56 4.90 5.12
N PHE A 99 5.14 5.97 4.43
CA PHE A 99 5.90 6.60 3.35
C PHE A 99 5.84 8.14 3.45
N PRO A 100 6.34 8.74 4.55
CA PRO A 100 6.12 10.15 4.88
C PRO A 100 6.70 11.14 3.88
N HIS A 101 7.74 10.73 3.15
CA HIS A 101 8.37 11.55 2.10
C HIS A 101 7.60 11.53 0.77
N GLN A 102 6.79 10.49 0.52
CA GLN A 102 6.00 10.34 -0.71
C GLN A 102 4.57 10.85 -0.52
N TYR A 103 4.05 10.74 0.70
CA TYR A 103 2.68 11.12 1.02
C TYR A 103 2.67 12.17 2.14
N PRO A 104 2.21 13.40 1.86
CA PRO A 104 2.17 14.46 2.85
C PRO A 104 1.16 14.13 3.96
N LYS A 105 1.37 14.72 5.14
CA LYS A 105 0.43 14.60 6.25
C LYS A 105 -0.90 15.25 5.85
N VAL A 106 -1.98 14.50 5.98
CA VAL A 106 -3.34 15.02 5.80
C VAL A 106 -3.89 15.41 7.17
N ASN A 107 -4.30 16.66 7.33
CA ASN A 107 -5.05 17.11 8.49
C ASN A 107 -6.55 16.96 8.16
N TYR A 108 -7.29 16.28 9.03
CA TYR A 108 -8.74 16.09 8.92
C TYR A 108 -9.48 17.08 9.81
#